data_AF-A0A7C6W0X7-F1
#
_entry.id   AF-A0A7C6W0X7-F1
#
_cell.length_a   1.000
_cell.length_b   1.000
_cell.length_c   1.000
_cell.angle_alpha   90.00
_cell.angle_beta   90.00
_cell.angle_gamma   90.00
#
_symmetry.space_group_name_H-M   'P 1'
#
loop_
_entity.id
_entity.type
_entity.pdbx_description
1 polymer ?
#
loop_
_entity_poly.entity_id
_entity_poly.type
_entity_poly.pdbx_seq_one_letter_code
_entity_poly.pdbx_strand_id
1 'polypeptide(L)'
;SEFAGAVSFGDAQLVAFPVRCVKGAFVYATSSTALARAMRTLNVTGTENTKWTIPDVKTGHCRLLNQQLLSGKKLLLEAFEFTAPEPAPDGKPDNDLCPIAKWLAENALPSGDAYTFFRNKVKTDLVLLSDEDFGYFACNATVVEPHVRINNETGTADDGGLFYTENLPPESLLIAPVMASVERTTDKIRGDKARLNAAEALRTVLTGDDNGFGGLDGKLLQIGGDATTGRGQVICKVVG
;
A
#
# COMPACT_ATOMS: atom_id res chain seq x y z
N SER A 1 28.05 -13.02 8.82
CA SER A 1 26.96 -14.00 8.98
C SER A 1 27.48 -15.39 8.67
N GLU A 2 27.14 -16.40 9.47
CA GLU A 2 27.59 -17.79 9.26
C GLU A 2 26.72 -18.58 8.27
N PHE A 3 25.51 -18.10 7.97
CA PHE A 3 24.57 -18.71 7.02
C PHE A 3 23.59 -17.67 6.44
N ALA A 4 22.86 -18.04 5.39
CA ALA A 4 21.83 -17.19 4.78
C ALA A 4 20.51 -17.25 5.56
N GLY A 5 19.79 -16.12 5.59
CA GLY A 5 18.47 -16.02 6.22
C GLY A 5 17.43 -16.98 5.62
N ALA A 6 16.48 -17.41 6.43
CA ALA A 6 15.42 -18.33 6.02
C ALA A 6 14.25 -17.62 5.30
N VAL A 7 14.03 -16.35 5.61
CA VAL A 7 12.92 -15.51 5.09
C VAL A 7 13.45 -14.50 4.08
N SER A 8 12.69 -14.30 3.00
CA SER A 8 12.95 -13.33 1.94
C SER A 8 11.73 -12.42 1.78
N PHE A 9 11.96 -11.12 1.93
CA PHE A 9 10.97 -10.09 1.62
C PHE A 9 11.19 -9.63 0.18
N GLY A 10 10.15 -9.68 -0.65
CA GLY A 10 10.18 -9.08 -1.97
C GLY A 10 9.87 -7.59 -1.95
N ASP A 11 10.02 -6.96 -3.10
CA ASP A 11 9.75 -5.53 -3.25
C ASP A 11 8.28 -5.21 -2.98
N ALA A 12 8.05 -4.13 -2.22
CA ALA A 12 6.72 -3.60 -1.98
C ALA A 12 6.24 -2.81 -3.21
N GLN A 13 5.17 -3.28 -3.83
CA GLN A 13 4.58 -2.70 -5.02
C GLN A 13 3.36 -1.85 -4.66
N LEU A 14 3.27 -0.65 -5.22
CA LEU A 14 2.12 0.23 -5.04
C LEU A 14 0.84 -0.42 -5.60
N VAL A 15 -0.20 -0.47 -4.78
CA VAL A 15 -1.54 -1.00 -5.12
C VAL A 15 -2.53 0.14 -5.29
N ALA A 16 -2.53 1.09 -4.37
CA ALA A 16 -3.35 2.29 -4.44
C ALA A 16 -2.60 3.50 -3.88
N PHE A 17 -2.83 4.64 -4.50
CA PHE A 17 -2.20 5.92 -4.17
C PHE A 17 -3.27 6.93 -3.77
N PRO A 18 -3.11 7.67 -2.68
CA PRO A 18 -4.06 8.67 -2.25
C PRO A 18 -3.93 9.91 -3.16
N VAL A 19 -5.01 10.25 -3.86
CA VAL A 19 -5.06 11.45 -4.71
C VAL A 19 -6.14 12.39 -4.17
N ARG A 20 -5.79 13.66 -3.93
CA ARG A 20 -6.75 14.65 -3.43
C ARG A 20 -7.94 14.75 -4.37
N CYS A 21 -9.13 14.73 -3.78
CA CYS A 21 -10.39 14.85 -4.50
C CYS A 21 -11.17 16.04 -3.92
N VAL A 22 -11.83 16.80 -4.79
CA VAL A 22 -12.66 17.95 -4.37
C VAL A 22 -13.74 17.54 -3.37
N LYS A 23 -14.25 16.30 -3.49
CA LYS A 23 -15.22 15.71 -2.55
C LYS A 23 -14.63 14.49 -1.86
N GLY A 24 -14.89 14.35 -0.56
CA GLY A 24 -14.40 13.19 0.19
C GLY A 24 -12.90 13.24 0.56
N ALA A 25 -12.29 14.43 0.48
CA ALA A 25 -10.88 14.74 0.76
C ALA A 25 -9.84 14.11 -0.20
N PHE A 26 -9.86 12.79 -0.35
CA PHE A 26 -9.01 12.05 -1.28
C PHE A 26 -9.71 10.77 -1.74
N VAL A 27 -9.21 10.16 -2.81
CA VAL A 27 -9.60 8.81 -3.26
C VAL A 27 -8.40 7.89 -3.23
N TYR A 28 -8.65 6.59 -3.09
CA TYR A 28 -7.63 5.58 -3.36
C TYR A 28 -7.59 5.36 -4.86
N ALA A 29 -6.71 6.07 -5.56
CA ALA A 29 -6.51 5.89 -7.00
C ALA A 29 -5.70 4.62 -7.27
N THR A 30 -6.04 3.88 -8.31
CA THR A 30 -5.29 2.71 -8.78
C THR A 30 -5.36 2.62 -10.30
N SER A 31 -4.67 1.64 -10.88
CA SER A 31 -4.63 1.38 -12.32
C SER A 31 -4.72 -0.11 -12.63
N SER A 32 -5.02 -0.44 -13.89
CA SER A 32 -5.13 -1.82 -14.32
C SER A 32 -3.81 -2.58 -14.12
N THR A 33 -2.67 -1.93 -14.39
CA THR A 33 -1.34 -2.50 -14.12
C THR A 33 -1.08 -2.71 -12.63
N ALA A 34 -1.43 -1.75 -11.77
CA ALA A 34 -1.23 -1.89 -10.32
C ALA A 34 -2.03 -3.06 -9.74
N LEU A 35 -3.32 -3.17 -10.12
CA LEU A 35 -4.20 -4.27 -9.70
C LEU A 35 -3.74 -5.62 -10.26
N ALA A 36 -3.28 -5.67 -11.51
CA ALA A 36 -2.80 -6.92 -12.13
C ALA A 36 -1.52 -7.42 -11.44
N ARG A 37 -0.64 -6.51 -11.01
CA ARG A 37 0.55 -6.84 -10.21
C ARG A 37 0.15 -7.37 -8.84
N ALA A 38 -0.76 -6.69 -8.14
CA ALA A 38 -1.26 -7.15 -6.85
C ALA A 38 -1.88 -8.55 -6.93
N MET A 39 -2.79 -8.77 -7.90
CA MET A 39 -3.41 -10.07 -8.16
C MET A 39 -2.36 -11.16 -8.46
N ARG A 40 -1.36 -10.86 -9.30
CA ARG A 40 -0.28 -11.79 -9.60
C ARG A 40 0.52 -12.14 -8.34
N THR A 41 0.85 -11.16 -7.51
CA THR A 41 1.58 -11.38 -6.25
C THR A 41 0.79 -12.32 -5.33
N LEU A 42 -0.50 -12.06 -5.11
CA LEU A 42 -1.38 -12.90 -4.28
C LEU A 42 -1.50 -14.34 -4.78
N ASN A 43 -1.60 -14.52 -6.11
CA ASN A 43 -1.74 -15.83 -6.71
C ASN A 43 -0.41 -16.61 -6.72
N VAL A 44 0.73 -15.94 -6.92
CA VAL A 44 2.07 -16.59 -6.92
C VAL A 44 2.49 -17.00 -5.51
N THR A 45 2.11 -16.26 -4.47
CA THR A 45 2.38 -16.65 -3.08
C THR A 45 1.48 -17.79 -2.59
N GLY A 46 0.48 -18.19 -3.38
CA GLY A 46 -0.51 -19.20 -2.98
C GLY A 46 -1.44 -18.74 -1.86
N THR A 47 -1.39 -17.45 -1.53
CA THR A 47 -2.18 -16.78 -0.48
C THR A 47 -3.66 -16.79 -0.82
N GLU A 48 -3.99 -16.56 -2.08
CA GLU A 48 -5.36 -16.49 -2.56
C GLU A 48 -5.47 -17.02 -3.98
N ASN A 49 -6.68 -17.42 -4.38
CA ASN A 49 -7.02 -17.68 -5.78
C ASN A 49 -7.89 -16.54 -6.31
N THR A 50 -7.38 -15.32 -6.20
CA THR A 50 -8.06 -14.12 -6.70
C THR A 50 -8.19 -14.17 -8.21
N LYS A 51 -9.42 -14.06 -8.70
CA LYS A 51 -9.76 -13.98 -10.12
C LYS A 51 -10.49 -12.67 -10.41
N TRP A 52 -9.78 -11.55 -10.23
CA TRP A 52 -10.33 -10.25 -10.53
C TRP A 52 -10.45 -10.05 -12.04
N THR A 53 -11.64 -9.65 -12.48
CA THR A 53 -11.78 -9.03 -13.80
C THR A 53 -11.32 -7.59 -13.65
N ILE A 54 -10.14 -7.27 -14.17
CA ILE A 54 -9.57 -5.92 -14.09
C ILE A 54 -10.03 -5.15 -15.33
N PRO A 55 -10.84 -4.09 -15.16
CA PRO A 55 -11.34 -3.39 -16.32
C PRO A 55 -10.28 -2.47 -16.92
N ASP A 56 -10.45 -2.18 -18.21
CA ASP A 56 -9.65 -1.18 -18.92
C ASP A 56 -10.30 0.20 -18.80
N VAL A 57 -9.47 1.25 -18.71
CA VAL A 57 -9.91 2.64 -18.56
C VAL A 57 -9.06 3.52 -19.45
N LYS A 58 -9.72 4.30 -20.32
CA LYS A 58 -9.05 5.25 -21.22
C LYS A 58 -8.61 6.50 -20.45
N THR A 59 -7.53 7.13 -20.91
CA THR A 59 -7.05 8.42 -20.38
C THR A 59 -8.18 9.45 -20.30
N GLY A 60 -8.27 10.20 -19.19
CA GLY A 60 -9.34 11.18 -18.94
C GLY A 60 -10.70 10.57 -18.55
N HIS A 61 -10.76 9.25 -18.40
CA HIS A 61 -11.91 8.53 -17.85
C HIS A 61 -11.54 7.85 -16.52
N CYS A 62 -12.56 7.45 -15.76
CA CYS A 62 -12.38 6.69 -14.52
C CYS A 62 -13.50 5.68 -14.33
N ARG A 63 -13.26 4.67 -13.49
CA ARG A 63 -14.32 3.84 -12.86
C ARG A 63 -14.29 4.08 -11.36
N LEU A 64 -15.45 4.17 -10.74
CA LEU A 64 -15.59 4.50 -9.32
C LEU A 64 -16.83 3.82 -8.72
N LEU A 65 -16.83 3.67 -7.40
CA LEU A 65 -17.93 3.02 -6.67
C LEU A 65 -18.87 4.04 -6.01
N ASN A 66 -18.34 5.17 -5.54
CA ASN A 66 -19.09 6.19 -4.82
C ASN A 66 -19.43 7.41 -5.69
N GLN A 67 -20.65 7.45 -6.22
CA GLN A 67 -21.15 8.55 -7.07
C GLN A 67 -21.16 9.91 -6.36
N GLN A 68 -21.13 9.97 -5.02
CA GLN A 68 -21.09 11.23 -4.28
C GLN A 68 -19.76 11.98 -4.45
N LEU A 69 -18.72 11.32 -4.96
CA LEU A 69 -17.43 11.94 -5.30
C LEU A 69 -17.53 12.85 -6.52
N LEU A 70 -18.57 12.70 -7.34
CA LEU A 70 -18.74 13.45 -8.59
C LEU A 70 -19.25 14.88 -8.35
N SER A 71 -18.74 15.80 -9.15
CA SER A 71 -19.32 17.14 -9.36
C SER A 71 -19.99 17.16 -10.72
N GLY A 72 -21.32 16.97 -10.73
CA GLY A 72 -22.04 16.65 -11.97
C GLY A 72 -21.67 15.25 -12.46
N LYS A 73 -21.08 15.14 -13.66
CA LYS A 73 -20.62 13.87 -14.26
C LYS A 73 -19.10 13.69 -14.22
N LYS A 74 -18.41 14.55 -13.47
CA LYS A 74 -16.94 14.62 -13.47
C LYS A 74 -16.39 14.34 -12.07
N LEU A 75 -15.37 13.50 -12.02
CA LEU A 75 -14.52 13.32 -10.85
C LEU A 75 -13.38 14.33 -10.95
N LEU A 76 -13.15 15.11 -9.89
CA LEU A 76 -12.15 16.16 -9.86
C LEU A 76 -11.02 15.74 -8.93
N LEU A 77 -9.87 15.35 -9.50
CA LEU A 77 -8.69 14.92 -8.77
C LEU A 77 -7.56 15.92 -9.00
N GLU A 78 -7.09 16.54 -7.93
CA GLU A 78 -6.20 17.71 -7.99
C GLU A 78 -6.69 18.78 -8.99
N ALA A 79 -5.91 19.04 -10.05
CA ALA A 79 -6.23 19.98 -11.12
C ALA A 79 -6.84 19.30 -12.36
N PHE A 80 -7.13 18.00 -12.29
CA PHE A 80 -7.60 17.19 -13.42
C PHE A 80 -9.06 16.82 -13.26
N GLU A 81 -9.73 16.66 -14.41
CA GLU A 81 -11.10 16.16 -14.49
C GLU A 81 -11.16 14.81 -15.20
N PHE A 82 -11.98 13.91 -14.66
CA PHE A 82 -12.19 12.57 -15.22
C PHE A 82 -13.67 12.32 -15.47
N THR A 83 -13.98 11.75 -16.62
CA THR A 83 -15.35 11.39 -16.98
C THR A 83 -15.66 10.01 -16.43
N ALA A 84 -16.65 9.92 -15.54
CA ALA A 84 -17.16 8.65 -15.04
C ALA A 84 -18.23 8.07 -15.97
N PRO A 85 -18.39 6.73 -16.04
CA PRO A 85 -19.53 6.13 -16.71
C PRO A 85 -20.84 6.53 -16.02
N GLU A 86 -21.92 6.58 -16.79
CA GLU A 86 -23.26 6.73 -16.21
C GLU A 86 -23.55 5.58 -15.24
N PRO A 87 -24.24 5.84 -14.12
CA PRO A 87 -24.66 4.78 -13.20
C PRO A 87 -25.43 3.68 -13.93
N ALA A 88 -25.24 2.43 -13.51
CA ALA A 88 -26.02 1.33 -14.04
C ALA A 88 -27.53 1.59 -13.82
N PRO A 89 -28.42 1.26 -14.79
CA PRO A 89 -29.86 1.53 -14.67
C PRO A 89 -30.51 0.90 -13.43
N ASP A 90 -29.94 -0.19 -12.92
CA ASP A 90 -30.40 -0.91 -11.73
C ASP A 90 -29.77 -0.39 -10.42
N GLY A 91 -29.00 0.70 -10.49
CA GLY A 91 -28.34 1.34 -9.35
C GLY A 91 -27.23 0.49 -8.72
N LYS A 92 -26.83 -0.63 -9.35
CA LYS A 92 -25.78 -1.49 -8.80
C LYS A 92 -24.40 -0.85 -8.93
N PRO A 93 -23.50 -1.11 -7.97
CA PRO A 93 -22.11 -0.70 -8.10
C PRO A 93 -21.43 -1.44 -9.26
N ASP A 94 -20.27 -0.91 -9.65
CA ASP A 94 -19.42 -1.49 -10.67
C ASP A 94 -19.10 -2.98 -10.39
N ASN A 95 -19.50 -3.88 -11.28
CA ASN A 95 -19.36 -5.34 -11.08
C ASN A 95 -17.92 -5.83 -11.05
N ASP A 96 -16.98 -5.08 -11.64
CA ASP A 96 -15.57 -5.47 -11.74
C ASP A 96 -14.74 -4.84 -10.62
N LEU A 97 -14.97 -3.56 -10.32
CA LEU A 97 -14.21 -2.81 -9.32
C LEU A 97 -14.69 -3.09 -7.89
N CYS A 98 -15.98 -3.35 -7.68
CA CYS A 98 -16.55 -3.58 -6.35
C CYS A 98 -15.95 -4.80 -5.63
N PRO A 99 -15.77 -5.97 -6.27
CA PRO A 99 -15.10 -7.11 -5.64
C PRO A 99 -13.66 -6.80 -5.20
N ILE A 100 -12.93 -6.01 -5.98
CA ILE A 100 -11.55 -5.62 -5.69
C ILE A 100 -11.50 -4.70 -4.48
N ALA A 101 -12.33 -3.66 -4.46
CA ALA A 101 -12.41 -2.72 -3.34
C ALA A 101 -12.84 -3.41 -2.04
N LYS A 102 -13.79 -4.35 -2.13
CA LYS A 102 -14.21 -5.17 -0.98
C LYS A 102 -13.05 -6.01 -0.45
N TRP A 103 -12.33 -6.69 -1.34
CA TRP A 103 -11.19 -7.52 -0.94
C TRP A 103 -10.08 -6.68 -0.27
N LEU A 104 -9.74 -5.53 -0.85
CA LEU A 104 -8.75 -4.62 -0.27
C LEU A 104 -9.21 -4.08 1.09
N ALA A 105 -10.47 -3.70 1.23
CA ALA A 105 -11.02 -3.24 2.50
C ALA A 105 -10.98 -4.31 3.60
N GLU A 106 -11.10 -5.59 3.24
CA GLU A 106 -11.08 -6.71 4.18
C GLU A 106 -9.65 -7.16 4.52
N ASN A 107 -8.68 -6.98 3.61
CA ASN A 107 -7.36 -7.62 3.71
C ASN A 107 -6.16 -6.66 3.72
N ALA A 108 -6.29 -5.41 3.27
CA ALA A 108 -5.15 -4.50 3.16
C ALA A 108 -4.83 -3.73 4.46
N LEU A 109 -5.76 -3.70 5.42
CA LEU A 109 -5.65 -2.97 6.68
C LEU A 109 -6.04 -3.86 7.87
N PRO A 110 -5.52 -3.60 9.09
CA PRO A 110 -5.92 -4.36 10.28
C PRO A 110 -7.42 -4.24 10.58
N SER A 111 -7.99 -5.27 11.21
CA SER A 111 -9.42 -5.37 11.50
C SER A 111 -9.90 -4.54 12.70
N GLY A 112 -8.97 -4.00 13.52
CA GLY A 112 -9.32 -3.20 14.69
C GLY A 112 -10.11 -1.93 14.35
N ASP A 113 -10.86 -1.42 15.34
CA ASP A 113 -11.81 -0.32 15.16
C ASP A 113 -11.18 0.98 14.65
N ALA A 114 -9.92 1.24 15.03
CA ALA A 114 -9.16 2.41 14.59
C ALA A 114 -9.04 2.51 13.06
N TYR A 115 -9.10 1.39 12.35
CA TYR A 115 -8.96 1.33 10.89
C TYR A 115 -10.30 1.24 10.15
N THR A 116 -11.43 1.17 10.87
CA THR A 116 -12.77 0.99 10.27
C THR A 116 -13.09 2.08 9.26
N PHE A 117 -12.72 3.33 9.57
CA PHE A 117 -12.93 4.46 8.65
C PHE A 117 -12.22 4.24 7.32
N PHE A 118 -10.92 3.89 7.35
CA PHE A 118 -10.12 3.72 6.14
C PHE A 118 -10.44 2.43 5.39
N ARG A 119 -10.81 1.33 6.06
CA ARG A 119 -11.35 0.14 5.38
C ARG A 119 -12.62 0.48 4.60
N ASN A 120 -13.54 1.23 5.22
CA ASN A 120 -14.74 1.70 4.54
C ASN A 120 -14.40 2.64 3.38
N LYS A 121 -13.43 3.53 3.57
CA LYS A 121 -12.98 4.45 2.52
C LYS A 121 -12.36 3.72 1.32
N VAL A 122 -11.52 2.71 1.54
CA VAL A 122 -11.00 1.86 0.45
C VAL A 122 -12.17 1.17 -0.27
N LYS A 123 -13.16 0.68 0.48
CA LYS A 123 -14.33 0.00 -0.09
C LYS A 123 -15.19 0.91 -0.98
N THR A 124 -15.34 2.18 -0.64
CA THR A 124 -16.25 3.11 -1.34
C THR A 124 -15.54 4.04 -2.32
N ASP A 125 -14.32 4.45 -1.99
CA ASP A 125 -13.59 5.52 -2.68
C ASP A 125 -12.35 4.99 -3.41
N LEU A 126 -12.33 3.69 -3.75
CA LEU A 126 -11.41 3.15 -4.76
C LEU A 126 -11.82 3.67 -6.13
N VAL A 127 -10.88 4.31 -6.83
CA VAL A 127 -11.05 4.86 -8.17
C VAL A 127 -10.02 4.23 -9.09
N LEU A 128 -10.49 3.63 -10.18
CA LEU A 128 -9.62 3.13 -11.24
C LEU A 128 -9.44 4.19 -12.31
N LEU A 129 -8.19 4.52 -12.60
CA LEU A 129 -7.76 5.41 -13.67
C LEU A 129 -7.06 4.60 -14.78
N SER A 130 -6.77 5.26 -15.90
CA SER A 130 -5.82 4.73 -16.89
C SER A 130 -4.42 4.58 -16.28
N ASP A 131 -3.59 3.73 -16.87
CA ASP A 131 -2.21 3.57 -16.42
C ASP A 131 -1.42 4.88 -16.57
N GLU A 132 -1.69 5.68 -17.59
CA GLU A 132 -1.07 6.99 -17.82
C GLU A 132 -1.46 8.01 -16.73
N ASP A 133 -2.76 8.12 -16.43
CA ASP A 133 -3.26 9.09 -15.42
C ASP A 133 -2.82 8.69 -14.01
N PHE A 134 -2.88 7.40 -13.67
CA PHE A 134 -2.35 6.92 -12.40
C PHE A 134 -0.83 7.13 -12.31
N GLY A 135 -0.10 6.84 -13.38
CA GLY A 135 1.34 7.06 -13.46
C GLY A 135 1.71 8.53 -13.25
N TYR A 136 0.93 9.46 -13.79
CA TYR A 136 1.11 10.89 -13.52
C TYR A 136 1.02 11.20 -12.02
N PHE A 137 -0.03 10.76 -11.34
CA PHE A 137 -0.17 11.03 -9.90
C PHE A 137 0.92 10.36 -9.07
N ALA A 138 1.26 9.10 -9.37
CA ALA A 138 2.31 8.39 -8.65
C ALA A 138 3.69 9.06 -8.77
N CYS A 139 3.95 9.80 -9.85
CA CYS A 139 5.21 10.51 -10.07
C CYS A 139 5.19 11.99 -9.62
N ASN A 140 4.02 12.61 -9.51
CA ASN A 140 3.91 14.07 -9.35
C ASN A 140 3.07 14.53 -8.16
N ALA A 141 2.33 13.62 -7.50
CA ALA A 141 1.48 13.93 -6.35
C ALA A 141 2.06 13.36 -5.03
N THR A 142 3.36 13.12 -5.00
CA THR A 142 4.13 12.81 -3.79
C THR A 142 4.36 14.07 -2.96
N VAL A 143 4.74 13.89 -1.69
CA VAL A 143 5.00 15.01 -0.79
C VAL A 143 6.45 15.45 -0.92
N VAL A 144 6.69 16.59 -1.57
CA VAL A 144 8.03 17.18 -1.73
C VAL A 144 8.23 18.30 -0.70
N GLU A 145 9.20 18.13 0.20
CA GLU A 145 9.43 19.03 1.33
C GLU A 145 10.80 19.70 1.24
N PRO A 146 10.88 21.04 1.29
CA PRO A 146 12.14 21.75 1.44
C PRO A 146 12.64 21.66 2.88
N HIS A 147 13.91 21.30 3.04
CA HIS A 147 14.62 21.28 4.30
C HIS A 147 15.77 22.27 4.28
N VAL A 148 15.95 23.01 5.38
CA VAL A 148 17.01 24.01 5.54
C VAL A 148 17.73 23.78 6.86
N ARG A 149 19.06 23.70 6.81
CA ARG A 149 19.91 23.77 8.00
C ARG A 149 20.17 25.23 8.38
N ILE A 150 19.76 25.61 9.58
CA ILE A 150 19.92 26.98 10.12
C ILE A 150 21.19 27.05 10.97
N ASN A 151 21.99 28.09 10.74
CA ASN A 151 23.13 28.43 11.55
C ASN A 151 22.67 29.05 12.88
N ASN A 152 23.10 28.47 14.00
CA ASN A 152 22.67 28.92 15.32
C ASN A 152 23.24 30.29 15.73
N GLU A 153 24.37 30.72 15.16
CA GLU A 153 25.00 32.01 15.48
C GLU A 153 24.38 33.16 14.68
N THR A 154 24.17 32.96 13.37
CA THR A 154 23.66 34.01 12.48
C THR A 154 22.14 34.03 12.35
N GLY A 155 21.46 32.92 12.66
CA GLY A 155 20.03 32.74 12.43
C GLY A 155 19.64 32.61 10.94
N THR A 156 20.62 32.42 10.05
CA THR A 156 20.42 32.28 8.60
C THR A 156 20.64 30.84 8.14
N ALA A 157 20.23 30.51 6.91
CA ALA A 157 20.57 29.23 6.31
C ALA A 157 22.10 29.07 6.19
N ASP A 158 22.62 27.88 6.47
CA ASP A 158 24.00 27.53 6.15
C ASP A 158 24.17 27.34 4.64
N ASP A 159 25.35 27.67 4.13
CA ASP A 159 25.73 27.35 2.75
C ASP A 159 25.62 25.85 2.49
N GLY A 160 24.93 25.47 1.40
CA GLY A 160 24.63 24.08 1.06
C GLY A 160 23.60 23.39 1.98
N GLY A 161 22.96 24.12 2.90
CA GLY A 161 22.00 23.59 3.86
C GLY A 161 20.57 23.40 3.33
N LEU A 162 20.27 23.85 2.09
CA LEU A 162 18.96 23.69 1.44
C LEU A 162 18.94 22.43 0.58
N PHE A 163 17.98 21.55 0.83
CA PHE A 163 17.73 20.36 0.01
C PHE A 163 16.23 19.99 0.04
N TYR A 164 15.82 19.08 -0.85
CA TYR A 164 14.44 18.59 -0.93
C TYR A 164 14.39 17.10 -0.66
N THR A 165 13.33 16.66 0.01
CA THR A 165 13.01 15.24 0.22
C THR A 165 11.65 14.94 -0.40
N GLU A 166 11.56 13.80 -1.07
CA GLU A 166 10.29 13.28 -1.59
C GLU A 166 9.80 12.14 -0.71
N ASN A 167 8.55 12.21 -0.27
CA ASN A 167 7.92 11.23 0.59
C ASN A 167 6.68 10.64 -0.08
N LEU A 168 6.55 9.31 0.01
CA LEU A 168 5.31 8.63 -0.34
C LEU A 168 4.19 9.14 0.60
N PRO A 169 3.04 9.59 0.08
CA PRO A 169 2.00 10.14 0.93
C PRO A 169 1.42 9.10 1.92
N PRO A 170 1.00 9.52 3.12
CA PRO A 170 0.21 8.69 4.03
C PRO A 170 -1.03 8.16 3.33
N GLU A 171 -1.53 7.00 3.75
CA GLU A 171 -2.65 6.28 3.10
C GLU A 171 -2.30 5.65 1.73
N SER A 172 -1.02 5.55 1.38
CA SER A 172 -0.60 4.69 0.26
C SER A 172 -0.66 3.21 0.64
N LEU A 173 -1.24 2.38 -0.23
CA LEU A 173 -1.31 0.93 -0.04
C LEU A 173 -0.24 0.24 -0.89
N LEU A 174 0.62 -0.56 -0.25
CA LEU A 174 1.63 -1.38 -0.91
C LEU A 174 1.42 -2.86 -0.59
N ILE A 175 1.91 -3.74 -1.47
CA ILE A 175 1.92 -5.19 -1.29
C ILE A 175 3.31 -5.75 -1.56
N ALA A 176 3.82 -6.61 -0.69
CA ALA A 176 5.09 -7.30 -0.83
C ALA A 176 4.91 -8.81 -0.60
N PRO A 177 5.47 -9.69 -1.46
CA PRO A 177 5.50 -11.11 -1.17
C PRO A 177 6.52 -11.40 -0.06
N VAL A 178 6.18 -12.30 0.86
CA VAL A 178 7.12 -12.83 1.85
C VAL A 178 7.23 -14.33 1.64
N MET A 179 8.45 -14.81 1.40
CA MET A 179 8.74 -16.21 1.13
C MET A 179 9.69 -16.77 2.17
N ALA A 180 9.63 -18.06 2.42
CA ALA A 180 10.54 -18.73 3.34
C ALA A 180 11.12 -20.01 2.73
N SER A 181 12.27 -20.37 3.25
CA SER A 181 12.96 -21.64 3.02
C SER A 181 13.26 -22.30 4.36
N VAL A 182 13.65 -23.57 4.34
CA VAL A 182 14.14 -24.24 5.56
C VAL A 182 15.31 -23.44 6.14
N GLU A 183 15.33 -23.25 7.45
CA GLU A 183 16.43 -22.53 8.08
C GLU A 183 17.77 -23.23 7.87
N ARG A 184 18.85 -22.44 7.84
CA ARG A 184 20.20 -22.92 7.50
C ARG A 184 21.16 -22.92 8.69
N THR A 185 20.61 -22.85 9.90
CA THR A 185 21.36 -22.93 11.14
C THR A 185 22.11 -24.27 11.23
N THR A 186 23.33 -24.21 11.77
CA THR A 186 24.16 -25.40 12.00
C THR A 186 23.85 -26.00 13.37
N ASP A 187 24.13 -27.30 13.54
CA ASP A 187 23.93 -28.01 14.81
C ASP A 187 24.71 -27.39 15.96
N LYS A 188 25.86 -26.76 15.67
CA LYS A 188 26.67 -26.02 16.64
C LYS A 188 25.91 -24.85 17.28
N ILE A 189 25.04 -24.18 16.53
CA ILE A 189 24.24 -23.04 17.02
C ILE A 189 22.90 -23.51 17.59
N ARG A 190 22.30 -24.51 16.95
CA ARG A 190 20.96 -25.00 17.26
C ARG A 190 20.92 -25.95 18.47
N GLY A 191 22.04 -26.62 18.76
CA GLY A 191 22.07 -27.74 19.70
C GLY A 191 21.12 -28.84 19.25
N ASP A 192 20.31 -29.34 20.18
CA ASP A 192 19.36 -30.43 19.93
C ASP A 192 18.03 -30.00 19.31
N LYS A 193 17.81 -28.69 19.07
CA LYS A 193 16.55 -28.21 18.49
C LYS A 193 16.39 -28.68 17.04
N ALA A 194 15.15 -28.93 16.61
CA ALA A 194 14.87 -29.20 15.19
C ALA A 194 15.03 -27.92 14.35
N ARG A 195 15.25 -28.09 13.04
CA ARG A 195 15.38 -26.96 12.12
C ARG A 195 13.98 -26.49 11.80
N LEU A 196 13.74 -25.19 11.84
CA LEU A 196 12.49 -24.63 11.34
C LEU A 196 12.33 -24.93 9.84
N ASN A 197 11.21 -25.54 9.49
CA ASN A 197 10.80 -25.63 8.10
C ASN A 197 10.33 -24.26 7.58
N ALA A 198 10.11 -24.14 6.27
CA ALA A 198 9.73 -22.87 5.65
C ALA A 198 8.45 -22.27 6.24
N ALA A 199 7.42 -23.09 6.49
CA ALA A 199 6.15 -22.62 7.03
C ALA A 199 6.29 -22.15 8.49
N GLU A 200 7.08 -22.87 9.29
CA GLU A 200 7.39 -22.48 10.68
C GLU A 200 8.17 -21.17 10.73
N ALA A 201 9.21 -21.03 9.92
CA ALA A 201 10.00 -19.80 9.84
C ALA A 201 9.15 -18.59 9.43
N LEU A 202 8.26 -18.78 8.43
CA LEU A 202 7.35 -17.74 7.97
C LEU A 202 6.36 -17.35 9.08
N ARG A 203 5.72 -18.34 9.72
CA ARG A 203 4.78 -18.12 10.82
C ARG A 203 5.44 -17.36 11.97
N THR A 204 6.64 -17.75 12.38
CA THR A 204 7.38 -17.06 13.44
C THR A 204 7.59 -15.58 13.13
N VAL A 205 7.97 -15.23 11.89
CA VAL A 205 8.17 -13.83 11.51
C VAL A 205 6.84 -13.06 11.41
N LEU A 206 5.81 -13.67 10.83
CA LEU A 206 4.56 -12.97 10.53
C LEU A 206 3.64 -12.84 11.76
N THR A 207 3.47 -13.91 12.54
CA THR A 207 2.54 -13.95 13.67
C THR A 207 3.23 -13.88 15.03
N GLY A 208 4.53 -14.15 15.08
CA GLY A 208 5.31 -14.13 16.31
C GLY A 208 5.65 -15.52 16.86
N ASP A 209 6.32 -15.53 18.01
CA ASP A 209 6.73 -16.72 18.75
C ASP A 209 6.41 -16.64 20.25
N ASP A 210 6.62 -17.77 20.92
CA ASP A 210 6.39 -17.90 22.37
C ASP A 210 7.46 -17.19 23.22
N ASN A 211 8.49 -16.60 22.60
CA ASN A 211 9.59 -15.89 23.29
C ASN A 211 9.36 -14.38 23.37
N GLY A 212 8.15 -13.91 23.02
CA GLY A 212 7.75 -12.52 23.15
C GLY A 212 7.96 -11.68 21.88
N PHE A 213 8.39 -12.28 20.76
CA PHE A 213 8.32 -11.60 19.47
C PHE A 213 6.89 -11.67 18.95
N GLY A 214 6.20 -10.54 18.89
CA GLY A 214 4.77 -10.48 18.55
C GLY A 214 4.42 -10.50 17.06
N GLY A 215 5.35 -10.88 16.19
CA GLY A 215 5.15 -10.92 14.73
C GLY A 215 5.12 -9.54 14.07
N LEU A 216 4.84 -9.54 12.75
CA LEU A 216 4.66 -8.32 11.94
C LEU A 216 3.19 -8.00 11.69
N ASP A 217 2.27 -8.96 11.78
CA ASP A 217 0.85 -8.71 11.52
C ASP A 217 0.25 -7.70 12.50
N GLY A 218 -0.39 -6.67 11.95
CA GLY A 218 -0.98 -5.57 12.70
C GLY A 218 0.03 -4.66 13.41
N LYS A 219 1.33 -4.79 13.15
CA LYS A 219 2.36 -3.96 13.81
C LYS A 219 2.70 -2.71 13.01
N LEU A 220 3.03 -1.65 13.75
CA LEU A 220 3.66 -0.45 13.23
C LEU A 220 5.15 -0.68 13.05
N LEU A 221 5.64 -0.46 11.83
CA LEU A 221 7.04 -0.52 11.45
C LEU A 221 7.54 0.86 11.05
N GLN A 222 8.85 1.06 11.23
CA GLN A 222 9.58 2.20 10.69
C GLN A 222 10.34 1.73 9.44
N ILE A 223 10.03 2.33 8.28
CA ILE A 223 10.62 2.00 6.98
C ILE A 223 11.18 3.28 6.35
N GLY A 224 12.43 3.22 5.90
CA GLY A 224 13.11 4.35 5.27
C GLY A 224 13.79 5.31 6.25
N GLY A 225 14.22 6.46 5.72
CA GLY A 225 14.89 7.53 6.48
C GLY A 225 13.92 8.41 7.28
N ASP A 226 14.43 9.54 7.77
CA ASP A 226 13.63 10.62 8.37
C ASP A 226 12.73 10.17 9.56
N ALA A 227 13.14 9.10 10.25
CA ALA A 227 12.42 8.55 11.39
C ALA A 227 12.28 9.57 12.53
N THR A 228 13.33 10.35 12.81
CA THR A 228 13.35 11.36 13.87
C THR A 228 12.51 12.60 13.56
N THR A 229 12.08 12.77 12.31
CA THR A 229 11.15 13.82 11.88
C THR A 229 9.75 13.27 11.59
N GLY A 230 9.49 11.99 11.94
CA GLY A 230 8.17 11.38 11.90
C GLY A 230 7.76 10.81 10.53
N ARG A 231 8.71 10.52 9.64
CA ARG A 231 8.45 9.87 8.35
C ARG A 231 8.64 8.35 8.44
N GLY A 232 8.07 7.60 7.50
CA GLY A 232 8.34 6.16 7.34
C GLY A 232 7.52 5.21 8.22
N GLN A 233 6.49 5.70 8.91
CA GLN A 233 5.60 4.88 9.72
C GLN A 233 4.63 4.08 8.85
N VAL A 234 4.69 2.75 8.90
CA VAL A 234 3.87 1.84 8.09
C VAL A 234 3.22 0.79 8.98
N ILE A 235 1.91 0.60 8.84
CA ILE A 235 1.20 -0.52 9.48
C ILE A 235 1.23 -1.72 8.54
N CYS A 236 1.69 -2.86 9.05
CA CYS A 236 1.71 -4.10 8.29
C CYS A 236 0.44 -4.92 8.54
N LYS A 237 -0.15 -5.41 7.45
CA LYS A 237 -1.17 -6.47 7.48
C LYS A 237 -0.66 -7.66 6.69
N VAL A 238 -0.66 -8.82 7.34
CA VAL A 238 -0.35 -10.09 6.70
C VAL A 238 -1.63 -10.69 6.12
N VAL A 239 -1.52 -11.22 4.91
CA VAL A 239 -2.60 -11.87 4.17
C VAL A 239 -2.09 -13.24 3.71
N GLY A 240 -2.86 -14.30 3.99
CA GLY A 240 -2.48 -15.70 3.75
C GLY A 240 -2.45 -16.55 5.00
#